data_AF-A0A0C3NAT7-F1
#
_entry.id   AF-A0A0C3NAT7-F1
#
_cell.length_a   1.000
_cell.length_b   1.000
_cell.length_c   1.000
_cell.angle_alpha   90.00
_cell.angle_beta   90.00
_cell.angle_gamma   90.00
#
_symmetry.space_group_name_H-M   'P 1'
#
loop_
_entity.id
_entity.type
_entity.pdbx_description
1 polymer ?
#
loop_
_entity_poly.entity_id
_entity_poly.type
_entity_poly.pdbx_seq_one_letter_code
_entity_poly.pdbx_strand_id
1 'polypeptide(L)'
;GPVPDLLVRKAYTAAYDRRYRHPAWTAEHLTLASLGKSALLPSSPSDGSENGDRSRSTFMEDDALPVPFRAKLQDYFRSGYDRGHMVPAADAKISQEAMNETFLMSNIAPQVGDGFNRHYWAYVEDWCRRLTNSFSDVYVFTVPLYLPHKDPDGKWRVTYEVIGSPPNVSVPTHFAKVVLASRPSSPKTPDVPEIST
;
A
#
# COMPACT_ATOMS: atom_id res chain seq x y z
N GLY A 1 -8.18 4.39 -21.75
CA GLY A 1 -6.86 4.62 -21.13
C GLY A 1 -6.01 3.37 -21.27
N PRO A 2 -4.70 3.38 -20.94
CA PRO A 2 -3.96 2.13 -20.85
C PRO A 2 -4.63 1.24 -19.79
N VAL A 3 -4.76 -0.06 -20.09
CA VAL A 3 -5.29 -1.05 -19.15
C VAL A 3 -4.19 -1.31 -18.11
N PRO A 4 -4.39 -0.98 -16.82
CA PRO A 4 -3.40 -1.29 -15.79
C PRO A 4 -3.32 -2.81 -15.56
N ASP A 5 -2.16 -3.32 -15.19
CA ASP A 5 -2.01 -4.73 -14.83
C ASP A 5 -2.64 -4.95 -13.45
N LEU A 6 -3.65 -5.81 -13.37
CA LEU A 6 -4.25 -6.21 -12.10
C LEU A 6 -3.39 -7.28 -11.45
N LEU A 7 -2.84 -6.98 -10.28
CA LEU A 7 -2.02 -7.89 -9.47
C LEU A 7 -2.82 -8.29 -8.24
N VAL A 8 -3.09 -9.58 -8.10
CA VAL A 8 -3.70 -10.17 -6.90
C VAL A 8 -2.59 -10.82 -6.09
N ARG A 9 -2.47 -10.44 -4.82
CA ARG A 9 -1.51 -10.94 -3.84
C ARG A 9 -2.28 -11.46 -2.63
N LYS A 10 -1.62 -12.18 -1.73
CA LYS A 10 -2.28 -12.79 -0.56
C LYS A 10 -2.91 -11.76 0.39
N ALA A 11 -2.25 -10.63 0.60
CA ALA A 11 -2.74 -9.58 1.53
C ALA A 11 -3.42 -8.41 0.83
N TYR A 12 -3.25 -8.23 -0.49
CA TYR A 12 -3.71 -7.04 -1.18
C TYR A 12 -3.93 -7.27 -2.68
N THR A 13 -4.62 -6.32 -3.31
CA THR A 13 -4.72 -6.21 -4.77
C THR A 13 -4.15 -4.87 -5.20
N ALA A 14 -3.51 -4.82 -6.37
CA ALA A 14 -2.96 -3.59 -6.93
C ALA A 14 -3.31 -3.47 -8.42
N ALA A 15 -3.54 -2.25 -8.89
CA ALA A 15 -3.49 -1.93 -10.31
C ALA A 15 -2.16 -1.23 -10.60
N TYR A 16 -1.29 -1.86 -11.39
CA TYR A 16 0.03 -1.33 -11.69
C TYR A 16 0.01 -0.42 -12.93
N ASP A 17 0.61 0.77 -12.81
CA ASP A 17 0.76 1.70 -13.95
C ASP A 17 2.12 1.53 -14.60
N ARG A 18 2.14 0.87 -15.77
CA ARG A 18 3.34 0.67 -16.59
C ARG A 18 4.07 1.96 -16.98
N ARG A 19 3.41 3.13 -16.95
CA ARG A 19 4.01 4.43 -17.28
C ARG A 19 4.76 5.02 -16.10
N TYR A 20 4.25 4.85 -14.89
CA TYR A 20 4.86 5.42 -13.68
C TYR A 20 5.75 4.43 -12.93
N ARG A 21 5.62 3.13 -13.25
CA ARG A 21 6.38 2.01 -12.68
C ARG A 21 6.11 1.78 -11.19
N HIS A 22 4.90 2.11 -10.75
CA HIS A 22 4.38 1.82 -9.42
C HIS A 22 2.85 1.65 -9.50
N PRO A 23 2.16 1.25 -8.43
CA PRO A 23 0.70 1.17 -8.42
C PRO A 23 0.04 2.50 -8.83
N ALA A 24 -1.02 2.42 -9.64
CA ALA A 24 -2.03 3.46 -9.72
C ALA A 24 -2.88 3.48 -8.44
N TRP A 25 -3.16 2.30 -7.87
CA TRP A 25 -3.78 2.13 -6.57
C TRP A 25 -3.44 0.75 -6.01
N THR A 26 -3.53 0.63 -4.70
CA THR A 26 -3.56 -0.66 -3.96
C THR A 26 -4.79 -0.70 -3.08
N ALA A 27 -5.28 -1.89 -2.77
CA ALA A 27 -6.40 -2.14 -1.89
C ALA A 27 -6.07 -3.31 -0.96
N GLU A 28 -6.27 -3.10 0.34
CA GLU A 28 -6.06 -4.10 1.40
C GLU A 28 -7.25 -4.14 2.36
N HIS A 29 -7.44 -5.28 3.02
CA HIS A 29 -8.51 -5.50 3.99
C HIS A 29 -7.91 -5.92 5.33
N LEU A 30 -8.16 -5.09 6.34
CA LEU A 30 -7.65 -5.27 7.70
C LEU A 30 -8.78 -5.73 8.61
N THR A 31 -8.47 -6.75 9.40
CA THR A 31 -9.26 -7.24 10.52
C THR A 31 -8.32 -7.52 11.68
N LEU A 32 -8.84 -7.64 12.91
CA LEU A 32 -8.00 -8.09 14.04
C LEU A 32 -7.34 -9.44 13.77
N ALA A 33 -8.03 -10.33 13.04
CA ALA A 33 -7.51 -11.63 12.65
C ALA A 33 -6.35 -11.51 11.65
N SER A 34 -6.50 -10.71 10.58
CA SER A 34 -5.45 -10.56 9.56
C SER A 34 -4.18 -9.91 10.11
N LEU A 35 -4.31 -9.10 11.17
CA LEU A 35 -3.19 -8.51 11.91
C LEU A 35 -2.58 -9.44 12.98
N GLY A 36 -3.09 -10.66 13.15
CA GLY A 36 -2.62 -11.61 14.17
C GLY A 36 -2.95 -11.19 15.61
N LYS A 37 -3.98 -10.34 15.80
CA LYS A 37 -4.38 -9.77 17.10
C LYS A 37 -5.72 -10.31 17.63
N SER A 38 -6.36 -11.23 16.91
CA SER A 38 -7.61 -11.85 17.37
C SER A 38 -7.36 -12.71 18.62
N ALA A 39 -8.18 -12.54 19.65
CA ALA A 39 -8.16 -13.42 20.83
C ALA A 39 -8.87 -14.76 20.58
N LEU A 40 -9.66 -14.85 19.52
CA LEU A 40 -10.52 -16.01 19.21
C LEU A 40 -9.91 -16.94 18.15
N LEU A 41 -9.04 -16.41 17.30
CA LEU A 41 -8.35 -17.18 16.27
C LEU A 41 -6.89 -17.33 16.69
N PRO A 42 -6.28 -18.51 16.51
CA PRO A 42 -4.88 -18.68 16.79
C PRO A 42 -4.08 -17.67 15.97
N SER A 43 -3.10 -17.03 16.62
CA SER A 43 -2.18 -16.13 15.95
C SER A 43 -1.33 -16.85 14.93
N SER A 44 -1.21 -18.18 15.00
CA SER A 44 -0.54 -19.02 14.01
C SER A 44 -1.53 -19.55 12.96
N PRO A 45 -1.16 -19.54 11.66
CA PRO A 45 -1.94 -20.14 10.59
C PRO A 45 -2.28 -21.61 10.86
N SER A 46 -3.53 -21.98 10.60
CA SER A 46 -4.03 -23.35 10.79
C SER A 46 -3.45 -24.36 9.79
N ASP A 47 -2.90 -23.87 8.67
CA ASP A 47 -2.26 -24.67 7.63
C ASP A 47 -0.78 -24.97 7.92
N GLY A 48 -0.27 -24.56 9.09
CA GLY A 48 1.12 -24.76 9.50
C GLY A 48 2.10 -23.74 8.90
N SER A 49 1.62 -22.74 8.15
CA SER A 49 2.47 -21.66 7.67
C SER A 49 2.92 -20.74 8.81
N GLU A 50 4.08 -20.08 8.63
CA GLU A 50 4.63 -19.16 9.62
C GLU A 50 4.00 -17.76 9.47
N ASN A 51 3.80 -17.09 10.60
CA ASN A 51 3.45 -15.67 10.61
C ASN A 51 4.50 -14.81 9.91
N GLY A 52 4.07 -13.67 9.38
CA GLY A 52 4.98 -12.72 8.73
C GLY A 52 6.03 -12.14 9.69
N ASP A 53 7.30 -12.40 9.40
CA ASP A 53 8.47 -11.75 9.99
C ASP A 53 9.16 -10.85 8.97
N ARG A 54 9.16 -9.54 9.26
CA ARG A 54 9.67 -8.50 8.37
C ARG A 54 11.19 -8.63 8.18
N SER A 55 11.90 -9.15 9.17
CA SER A 55 13.36 -9.31 9.11
C SER A 55 13.80 -10.33 8.05
N ARG A 56 12.89 -11.20 7.63
CA ARG A 56 13.09 -12.22 6.61
C ARG A 56 12.63 -11.81 5.21
N SER A 57 12.07 -10.61 5.05
CA SER A 57 11.62 -10.09 3.77
C SER A 57 12.66 -9.15 3.16
N THR A 58 12.87 -9.29 1.85
CA THR A 58 13.79 -8.45 1.08
C THR A 58 13.07 -7.86 -0.12
N PHE A 59 13.41 -6.61 -0.47
CA PHE A 59 12.87 -5.99 -1.67
C PHE A 59 13.31 -6.77 -2.91
N MET A 60 12.37 -7.04 -3.80
CA MET A 60 12.62 -7.77 -5.03
C MET A 60 11.77 -7.25 -6.18
N GLU A 61 12.29 -7.39 -7.39
CA GLU A 61 11.56 -7.06 -8.61
C GLU A 61 10.36 -8.01 -8.81
N ASP A 62 9.28 -7.53 -9.43
CA ASP A 62 8.09 -8.34 -9.66
C ASP A 62 8.13 -9.01 -11.04
N ASP A 63 8.35 -10.32 -11.05
CA ASP A 63 8.46 -11.10 -12.28
C ASP A 63 7.15 -11.30 -13.05
N ALA A 64 6.00 -10.99 -12.43
CA ALA A 64 4.72 -10.96 -13.13
C ALA A 64 4.62 -9.80 -14.14
N LEU A 65 5.48 -8.79 -14.01
CA LEU A 65 5.52 -7.64 -14.90
C LEU A 65 6.55 -7.83 -16.02
N PRO A 66 6.20 -7.50 -17.28
CA PRO A 66 7.17 -7.50 -18.36
C PRO A 66 8.34 -6.56 -18.07
N VAL A 67 9.57 -7.01 -18.36
CA VAL A 67 10.83 -6.30 -18.05
C VAL A 67 10.83 -4.81 -18.45
N PRO A 68 10.30 -4.39 -19.63
CA PRO A 68 10.30 -2.97 -20.02
C PRO A 68 9.47 -2.04 -19.13
N PHE A 69 8.56 -2.59 -18.32
CA PHE A 69 7.64 -1.84 -17.46
C PHE A 69 7.93 -2.03 -15.97
N ARG A 70 8.98 -2.78 -15.64
CA ARG A 70 9.28 -3.16 -14.26
C ARG A 70 10.12 -2.08 -13.56
N ALA A 71 9.72 -1.71 -12.34
CA ALA A 71 10.60 -0.99 -11.43
C ALA A 71 11.71 -1.93 -10.92
N LYS A 72 12.94 -1.42 -10.91
CA LYS A 72 14.11 -2.17 -10.47
C LYS A 72 14.64 -1.63 -9.16
N LEU A 73 15.32 -2.49 -8.41
CA LEU A 73 16.01 -2.10 -7.17
C LEU A 73 17.03 -0.97 -7.43
N GLN A 74 17.71 -1.04 -8.58
CA GLN A 74 18.72 -0.07 -9.00
C GLN A 74 18.13 1.33 -9.22
N ASP A 75 16.84 1.46 -9.58
CA ASP A 75 16.21 2.76 -9.85
C ASP A 75 16.13 3.62 -8.58
N TYR A 76 16.03 2.97 -7.42
CA TYR A 76 15.95 3.62 -6.11
C TYR A 76 17.33 3.85 -5.48
N PHE A 77 18.36 3.14 -5.95
CA PHE A 77 19.69 3.22 -5.36
C PHE A 77 20.27 4.65 -5.50
N ARG A 78 20.57 5.29 -4.37
CA ARG A 78 21.07 6.68 -4.29
C ARG A 78 20.17 7.71 -4.98
N SER A 79 18.89 7.41 -5.15
CA SER A 79 17.89 8.34 -5.72
C SER A 79 17.51 9.48 -4.78
N GLY A 80 17.77 9.33 -3.47
CA GLY A 80 17.27 10.24 -2.43
C GLY A 80 15.88 9.85 -1.89
N TYR A 81 15.22 8.86 -2.50
CA TYR A 81 13.91 8.38 -2.07
C TYR A 81 13.99 7.00 -1.40
N ASP A 82 13.09 6.80 -0.45
CA ASP A 82 12.84 5.47 0.10
C ASP A 82 12.01 4.63 -0.86
N ARG A 83 12.14 3.31 -0.72
CA ARG A 83 11.20 2.32 -1.25
C ARG A 83 9.95 2.31 -0.36
N GLY A 84 9.07 3.28 -0.57
CA GLY A 84 7.84 3.46 0.20
C GLY A 84 6.80 2.41 -0.17
N HIS A 85 6.30 1.70 0.85
CA HIS A 85 5.26 0.70 0.65
C HIS A 85 3.90 1.38 0.40
N MET A 86 3.13 0.87 -0.56
CA MET A 86 1.74 1.27 -0.75
C MET A 86 0.83 0.48 0.21
N VAL A 87 1.04 -0.84 0.27
CA VAL A 87 0.53 -1.74 1.31
C VAL A 87 1.66 -2.07 2.30
N PRO A 88 1.56 -1.70 3.58
CA PRO A 88 2.64 -1.87 4.55
C PRO A 88 2.88 -3.33 4.91
N ALA A 89 4.14 -3.72 5.09
CA ALA A 89 4.48 -5.06 5.58
C ALA A 89 3.83 -5.40 6.94
N ALA A 90 3.61 -4.39 7.79
CA ALA A 90 2.96 -4.57 9.09
C ALA A 90 1.48 -5.00 8.99
N ASP A 91 0.87 -4.83 7.83
CA ASP A 91 -0.54 -5.12 7.59
C ASP A 91 -0.72 -6.55 7.02
N ALA A 92 0.34 -7.13 6.44
CA ALA A 92 0.38 -8.47 5.86
C ALA A 92 0.95 -9.53 6.82
N LYS A 93 0.34 -9.71 8.00
CA LYS A 93 0.87 -10.61 9.05
C LYS A 93 0.47 -12.08 8.90
N ILE A 94 -0.54 -12.37 8.08
CA ILE A 94 -1.16 -13.69 7.95
C ILE A 94 -0.22 -14.82 7.51
N SER A 95 0.86 -14.50 6.78
CA SER A 95 1.88 -15.48 6.41
C SER A 95 3.17 -14.78 5.99
N GLN A 96 4.30 -15.48 6.04
CA GLN A 96 5.57 -14.96 5.50
C GLN A 96 5.48 -14.64 4.00
N GLU A 97 4.73 -15.41 3.23
CA GLU A 97 4.53 -15.16 1.80
C GLU A 97 3.77 -13.85 1.56
N ALA A 98 2.66 -13.63 2.28
CA ALA A 98 1.89 -12.39 2.19
C ALA A 98 2.75 -11.16 2.53
N MET A 99 3.61 -11.27 3.52
CA MET A 99 4.56 -10.22 3.88
C MET A 99 5.63 -10.02 2.80
N ASN A 100 6.20 -11.09 2.25
CA ASN A 100 7.19 -10.99 1.18
C ASN A 100 6.61 -10.30 -0.05
N GLU A 101 5.34 -10.55 -0.38
CA GLU A 101 4.65 -9.88 -1.48
C GLU A 101 4.52 -8.36 -1.28
N THR A 102 4.55 -7.83 -0.04
CA THR A 102 4.55 -6.37 0.15
C THR A 102 5.90 -5.74 -0.22
N PHE A 103 6.98 -6.53 -0.29
CA PHE A 103 8.32 -6.08 -0.68
C PHE A 103 8.58 -6.18 -2.19
N LEU A 104 7.60 -6.67 -2.97
CA LEU A 104 7.67 -6.61 -4.43
C LEU A 104 7.67 -5.15 -4.88
N MET A 105 8.56 -4.79 -5.82
CA MET A 105 8.65 -3.43 -6.36
C MET A 105 7.34 -2.96 -7.02
N SER A 106 6.44 -3.88 -7.37
CA SER A 106 5.09 -3.56 -7.84
C SER A 106 4.18 -2.94 -6.78
N ASN A 107 4.53 -2.99 -5.49
CA ASN A 107 3.86 -2.34 -4.36
C ASN A 107 4.60 -1.08 -3.88
N ILE A 108 5.65 -0.67 -4.58
CA ILE A 108 6.56 0.38 -4.09
C ILE A 108 6.41 1.64 -4.95
N ALA A 109 6.38 2.79 -4.28
CA ALA A 109 6.49 4.10 -4.90
C ALA A 109 7.63 4.91 -4.25
N PRO A 110 8.33 5.79 -4.98
CA PRO A 110 9.31 6.69 -4.38
C PRO A 110 8.64 7.58 -3.34
N GLN A 111 9.12 7.54 -2.11
CA GLN A 111 8.63 8.39 -1.03
C GLN A 111 9.79 9.13 -0.37
N VAL A 112 9.55 10.37 0.03
CA VAL A 112 10.51 11.11 0.86
C VAL A 112 10.69 10.34 2.17
N GLY A 113 11.95 10.05 2.53
CA GLY A 113 12.26 9.19 3.67
C GLY A 113 12.00 9.86 5.01
N ASP A 114 12.84 10.85 5.33
CA ASP A 114 12.70 11.63 6.56
C ASP A 114 11.48 12.54 6.52
N GLY A 115 10.81 12.73 7.66
CA GLY A 115 9.58 13.51 7.77
C GLY A 115 8.33 12.92 7.10
N PHE A 116 8.43 12.01 6.12
CA PHE A 116 7.25 11.44 5.42
C PHE A 116 7.10 9.93 5.61
N ASN A 117 7.75 9.09 4.78
CA ASN A 117 7.60 7.62 4.81
C ASN A 117 7.84 7.04 6.22
N ARG A 118 8.91 7.51 6.88
CA ARG A 118 9.34 7.00 8.19
C ARG A 118 8.58 7.61 9.37
N HIS A 119 7.69 8.59 9.13
CA HIS A 119 7.00 9.36 10.17
C HIS A 119 5.50 9.49 9.87
N TYR A 120 5.04 10.63 9.33
CA TYR A 120 3.61 10.91 9.15
C TYR A 120 2.89 9.83 8.35
N TRP A 121 3.53 9.28 7.32
CA TRP A 121 2.95 8.19 6.55
C TRP A 121 2.77 6.92 7.40
N ALA A 122 3.82 6.51 8.12
CA ALA A 122 3.75 5.40 9.06
C ALA A 122 2.73 5.62 10.21
N TYR A 123 2.51 6.87 10.63
CA TYR A 123 1.49 7.20 11.64
C TYR A 123 0.06 7.02 11.10
N VAL A 124 -0.18 7.37 9.82
CA VAL A 124 -1.46 7.12 9.16
C VAL A 124 -1.69 5.63 8.97
N GLU A 125 -0.65 4.87 8.58
CA GLU A 125 -0.73 3.40 8.50
C GLU A 125 -1.08 2.78 9.86
N ASP A 126 -0.45 3.26 10.95
CA ASP A 126 -0.78 2.79 12.29
C ASP A 126 -2.19 3.16 12.72
N TRP A 127 -2.64 4.36 12.38
CA TRP A 127 -4.03 4.77 12.60
C TRP A 127 -5.01 3.83 11.88
N CYS A 128 -4.75 3.46 10.62
CA CYS A 128 -5.58 2.51 9.87
C CYS A 128 -5.67 1.15 10.58
N ARG A 129 -4.53 0.61 11.04
CA ARG A 129 -4.51 -0.64 11.83
C ARG A 129 -5.33 -0.52 13.12
N ARG A 130 -5.24 0.60 13.84
CA ARG A 130 -5.96 0.79 15.11
C ARG A 130 -7.48 0.87 14.94
N LEU A 131 -7.98 1.22 13.75
CA LEU A 131 -9.42 1.20 13.47
C LEU A 131 -10.02 -0.21 13.64
N THR A 132 -9.24 -1.27 13.43
CA THR A 132 -9.69 -2.66 13.65
C THR A 132 -10.09 -2.97 15.10
N ASN A 133 -9.72 -2.12 16.06
CA ASN A 133 -10.21 -2.24 17.44
C ASN A 133 -11.70 -1.86 17.60
N SER A 134 -12.24 -1.07 16.67
CA SER A 134 -13.62 -0.54 16.73
C SER A 134 -14.49 -0.98 15.56
N PHE A 135 -13.88 -1.45 14.48
CA PHE A 135 -14.54 -1.85 13.23
C PHE A 135 -14.14 -3.29 12.89
N SER A 136 -15.10 -4.11 12.45
CA SER A 136 -14.83 -5.51 12.07
C SER A 136 -14.00 -5.58 10.79
N ASP A 137 -14.28 -4.65 9.88
CA ASP A 137 -13.69 -4.59 8.55
C ASP A 137 -13.18 -3.18 8.29
N VAL A 138 -11.92 -3.08 7.89
CA VAL A 138 -11.29 -1.82 7.47
C VAL A 138 -10.63 -2.05 6.12
N TYR A 139 -11.20 -1.47 5.07
CA TYR A 139 -10.62 -1.47 3.74
C TYR A 139 -9.79 -0.20 3.56
N VAL A 140 -8.55 -0.35 3.13
CA VAL A 140 -7.63 0.77 2.90
C VAL A 140 -7.20 0.76 1.43
N PHE A 141 -7.36 1.89 0.77
CA PHE A 141 -6.87 2.10 -0.59
C PHE A 141 -5.76 3.12 -0.55
N THR A 142 -4.58 2.78 -1.07
CA THR A 142 -3.45 3.71 -1.15
C THR A 142 -3.22 4.13 -2.60
N VAL A 143 -3.13 5.44 -2.84
CA VAL A 143 -3.09 6.05 -4.19
C VAL A 143 -1.97 7.07 -4.26
N PRO A 144 -1.02 6.97 -5.23
CA PRO A 144 -0.11 8.06 -5.54
C PRO A 144 -0.80 9.08 -6.46
N LEU A 145 -0.44 10.34 -6.30
CA LEU A 145 -1.08 11.45 -7.00
C LEU A 145 -0.03 12.37 -7.64
N TYR A 146 -0.43 12.98 -8.76
CA TYR A 146 0.35 13.97 -9.51
C TYR A 146 -0.47 15.24 -9.64
N LEU A 147 -0.42 16.06 -8.60
CA LEU A 147 -1.24 17.28 -8.52
C LEU A 147 -0.57 18.46 -9.24
N PRO A 148 -1.35 19.32 -9.91
CA PRO A 148 -0.83 20.48 -10.60
C PRO A 148 -0.46 21.59 -9.60
N HIS A 149 0.51 22.42 -9.97
CA HIS A 149 0.81 23.68 -9.31
C HIS A 149 0.84 24.82 -10.33
N LYS A 150 0.66 26.04 -9.84
CA LYS A 150 0.67 27.24 -10.69
C LYS A 150 2.09 27.81 -10.74
N ASP A 151 2.67 27.84 -11.92
CA ASP A 151 4.01 28.34 -12.17
C ASP A 151 4.05 29.89 -12.13
N PRO A 152 5.25 30.51 -12.04
CA PRO A 152 5.39 31.97 -12.07
C PRO A 152 4.81 32.65 -13.31
N ASP A 153 4.69 31.95 -14.44
CA ASP A 153 4.04 32.44 -15.67
C ASP A 153 2.51 32.39 -15.62
N GLY A 154 1.95 31.98 -14.47
CA GLY A 154 0.52 31.90 -14.21
C GLY A 154 -0.17 30.65 -14.77
N LYS A 155 0.56 29.72 -15.41
CA LYS A 155 -0.01 28.49 -15.98
C LYS A 155 0.07 27.34 -14.99
N TRP A 156 -0.89 26.42 -15.08
CA TRP A 156 -0.91 25.21 -14.26
C TRP A 156 -0.13 24.09 -14.95
N ARG A 157 0.81 23.47 -14.23
CA ARG A 157 1.60 22.34 -14.72
C ARG A 157 1.70 21.24 -13.67
N VAL A 158 1.83 20.01 -14.16
CA VAL A 158 2.20 18.85 -13.36
C VAL A 158 3.66 18.56 -13.65
N THR A 159 4.51 18.72 -12.64
CA THR A 159 5.96 18.48 -12.73
C THR A 159 6.33 17.49 -11.65
N TYR A 160 7.10 16.47 -12.00
CA TYR A 160 7.59 15.45 -11.09
C TYR A 160 8.93 14.89 -11.58
N GLU A 161 9.72 14.37 -10.66
CA GLU A 161 11.00 13.72 -10.97
C GLU A 161 10.78 12.30 -11.49
N VAL A 162 11.72 11.81 -12.31
CA VAL A 162 11.81 10.40 -12.71
C VAL A 162 13.19 9.88 -12.33
N ILE A 163 13.23 8.90 -11.43
CA ILE A 163 14.46 8.30 -10.88
C ILE A 163 14.91 7.07 -11.69
N GLY A 164 16.17 6.70 -11.52
CA GLY A 164 16.85 5.63 -12.26
C GLY A 164 17.83 6.17 -13.30
N SER A 165 18.73 5.31 -13.74
CA SER A 165 19.69 5.60 -14.81
C SER A 165 19.78 4.40 -15.77
N PRO A 166 19.11 4.46 -16.94
CA PRO A 166 18.28 5.57 -17.44
C PRO A 166 17.01 5.81 -16.61
N PRO A 167 16.37 6.99 -16.70
CA PRO A 167 15.14 7.30 -15.97
C PRO A 167 14.02 6.28 -16.22
N ASN A 168 13.40 5.78 -15.15
CA ASN A 168 12.42 4.71 -15.21
C ASN A 168 11.19 4.96 -14.33
N VAL A 169 11.39 5.26 -13.03
CA VAL A 169 10.29 5.31 -12.04
C VAL A 169 9.91 6.76 -11.74
N SER A 170 8.62 7.08 -11.85
CA SER A 170 8.13 8.44 -11.56
C SER A 170 7.96 8.64 -10.05
N VAL A 171 8.27 9.84 -9.56
CA VAL A 171 8.10 10.23 -8.15
C VAL A 171 6.75 10.92 -7.97
N PRO A 172 5.77 10.34 -7.24
CA PRO A 172 4.50 10.99 -6.96
C PRO A 172 4.68 12.33 -6.23
N THR A 173 3.85 13.32 -6.54
CA THR A 173 3.89 14.60 -5.80
C THR A 173 3.15 14.50 -4.47
N HIS A 174 2.15 13.64 -4.39
CA HIS A 174 1.35 13.40 -3.19
C HIS A 174 0.96 11.92 -3.09
N PHE A 175 0.48 11.53 -1.91
CA PHE A 175 -0.17 10.25 -1.67
C PHE A 175 -1.48 10.47 -0.92
N ALA A 176 -2.44 9.58 -1.13
CA ALA A 176 -3.70 9.54 -0.40
C ALA A 176 -3.98 8.12 0.10
N LYS A 177 -4.66 8.04 1.25
CA LYS A 177 -5.35 6.83 1.70
C LYS A 177 -6.85 7.08 1.76
N VAL A 178 -7.64 6.21 1.14
CA VAL A 178 -9.10 6.19 1.31
C VAL A 178 -9.42 5.01 2.22
N VAL A 179 -10.16 5.27 3.30
CA VAL A 179 -10.49 4.25 4.31
C VAL A 179 -12.00 4.07 4.38
N LEU A 180 -12.44 2.83 4.19
CA LEU A 180 -13.83 2.40 4.36
C LEU A 180 -13.88 1.42 5.53
N ALA A 181 -14.60 1.76 6.59
CA ALA A 181 -14.71 0.92 7.78
C ALA A 181 -16.15 0.52 8.06
N SER A 182 -16.39 -0.77 8.30
CA SER A 182 -17.70 -1.31 8.67
C SER A 182 -17.74 -1.66 10.15
N ARG A 183 -18.78 -1.22 10.85
CA ARG A 183 -19.03 -1.65 12.23
C ARG A 183 -19.52 -3.10 12.22
N PRO A 184 -19.28 -3.85 13.31
CA PRO A 184 -19.98 -5.12 13.51
C PRO A 184 -21.48 -4.87 13.46
N SER A 185 -22.22 -5.63 12.67
CA SER A 185 -23.68 -5.65 12.76
C SER A 185 -24.07 -6.05 14.18
N SER A 186 -24.65 -5.12 14.94
CA SER A 186 -25.10 -5.41 16.31
C SER A 186 -26.10 -6.57 16.28
N PRO A 187 -25.91 -7.65 17.06
CA PRO A 187 -26.93 -8.69 17.18
C PRO A 187 -28.25 -8.18 17.79
N LYS A 188 -28.28 -6.95 18.35
CA LYS A 188 -29.48 -6.40 18.98
C LYS A 188 -30.45 -5.72 18.01
N THR A 189 -30.02 -5.32 16.81
CA THR A 189 -30.89 -4.65 15.82
C THR A 189 -30.32 -4.79 14.40
N PRO A 190 -30.54 -5.92 13.72
CA PRO A 190 -30.05 -6.13 12.35
C PRO A 190 -30.73 -5.24 11.28
N ASP A 191 -31.89 -4.64 11.57
CA ASP A 191 -32.72 -3.96 10.56
C ASP A 191 -32.90 -2.44 10.75
N VAL A 192 -32.10 -1.77 11.57
CA VAL A 192 -32.15 -0.30 11.66
C VAL A 192 -31.00 0.27 10.84
N PRO A 193 -31.24 0.79 9.62
CA PRO A 193 -30.25 1.64 8.97
C PRO A 193 -30.03 2.85 9.86
N GLU A 194 -28.81 3.01 10.39
CA GLU A 194 -28.38 4.24 11.07
C GLU A 194 -28.41 5.37 10.04
N ILE A 195 -29.56 6.04 9.90
CA ILE A 195 -29.65 7.32 9.22
C ILE A 195 -29.03 8.34 10.18
N SER A 196 -27.82 8.81 9.87
CA SER A 196 -27.18 9.90 10.59
C SER A 196 -28.09 11.13 10.60
N THR A 197 -28.39 11.64 11.79
CA THR A 197 -28.67 13.05 12.05
C THR A 197 -27.40 13.73 12.52
#